data_AF-A0A7W7FSP8-F1
#
_entry.id   AF-A0A7W7FSP8-F1
#
_cell.length_a   1.000
_cell.length_b   1.000
_cell.length_c   1.000
_cell.angle_alpha   90.00
_cell.angle_beta   90.00
_cell.angle_gamma   90.00
#
_symmetry.space_group_name_H-M   'P 1'
#
loop_
_entity.id
_entity.type
_entity.pdbx_description
1 polymer ?
#
loop_
_entity_poly.entity_id
_entity_poly.type
_entity_poly.pdbx_seq_one_letter_code
_entity_poly.pdbx_strand_id
1 'polypeptide(L)' 'MLTSDSAGMFFFRKRTDDDLLERSLRPCGDCDAQVHVFAETCRHCGASLELVAS' A
#
# COMPACT_ATOMS: atom_id res chain seq x y z
N MET A 1 -3.69 33.01 33.86
CA MET A 1 -3.66 32.97 32.38
C MET A 1 -2.33 32.33 32.00
N LEU A 2 -2.37 31.00 31.80
CA LEU A 2 -1.43 30.07 31.14
C LEU A 2 0.07 30.42 31.05
N THR A 3 0.92 29.70 31.79
CA THR A 3 2.32 29.42 31.43
C THR A 3 2.54 27.91 31.43
N SER A 4 2.28 27.27 30.29
CA SER A 4 2.55 25.85 30.07
C SER A 4 3.53 25.73 28.92
N ASP A 5 4.80 25.90 29.26
CA ASP A 5 5.93 25.54 28.41
C ASP A 5 5.89 24.01 28.20
N SER A 6 5.35 23.60 27.04
CA SER A 6 5.26 22.20 26.65
C SER A 6 6.29 21.97 25.56
N ALA A 7 7.50 21.60 25.98
CA ALA A 7 8.59 21.20 25.10
C ALA A 7 8.09 20.14 24.11
N GLY A 8 8.08 20.52 22.83
CA GLY A 8 7.67 19.67 21.73
C GLY A 8 8.62 18.49 21.56
N MET A 9 8.20 17.32 22.02
CA MET A 9 8.78 16.06 21.59
C MET A 9 8.40 15.84 20.12
N PHE A 10 9.26 16.28 19.21
CA PHE A 10 9.13 15.97 17.78
C PHE A 10 9.30 14.46 17.60
N PHE A 11 8.18 13.73 17.68
CA PHE A 11 8.10 12.34 17.27
C PHE A 11 8.42 12.28 15.78
N PHE A 12 9.65 11.89 15.46
CA PHE A 12 10.01 11.41 14.14
C PHE A 12 9.07 10.24 13.80
N ARG A 13 8.00 10.53 13.05
CA ARG A 13 7.18 9.52 12.38
C ARG A 13 8.09 8.84 11.38
N LYS A 14 8.71 7.74 11.81
CA LYS A 14 9.41 6.79 10.96
C LYS A 14 8.38 6.31 9.93
N ARG A 15 8.42 6.85 8.70
CA ARG A 15 7.65 6.30 7.58
C ARG A 15 8.17 4.88 7.39
N THR A 16 7.29 3.92 7.61
CA THR A 16 7.54 2.50 7.46
C THR A 16 7.94 2.25 6.01
N ASP A 17 9.17 1.79 5.80
CA ASP A 17 9.81 1.57 4.50
C ASP A 17 9.25 0.34 3.75
N ASP A 18 8.12 -0.22 4.19
CA ASP A 18 7.53 -1.48 3.70
C ASP A 18 6.34 -1.28 2.74
N ASP A 19 6.09 -0.05 2.29
CA ASP A 19 5.00 0.26 1.35
C ASP A 19 5.26 -0.21 -0.10
N LEU A 20 6.47 -0.71 -0.44
CA LEU A 20 6.77 -1.12 -1.82
C LEU A 20 5.89 -2.29 -2.27
N LEU A 21 5.67 -3.27 -1.39
CA LEU A 21 4.81 -4.41 -1.67
C LEU A 21 3.32 -4.04 -1.59
N GLU A 22 2.92 -3.23 -0.62
CA GLU A 22 1.51 -2.83 -0.47
C GLU A 22 1.04 -1.92 -1.62
N ARG A 23 1.93 -1.08 -2.18
CA ARG A 23 1.65 -0.23 -3.35
C ARG A 23 1.67 -0.99 -4.68
N SER A 24 2.31 -2.16 -4.71
CA SER A 24 2.31 -3.02 -5.90
C SER A 24 1.12 -3.98 -5.92
N LEU A 25 0.22 -3.93 -4.94
CA LEU A 25 -1.06 -4.65 -4.98
C LEU A 25 -2.13 -3.84 -5.70
N ARG A 26 -2.91 -4.51 -6.54
CA ARG A 26 -4.09 -3.98 -7.24
C ARG A 26 -5.26 -4.96 -7.08
N PRO A 27 -6.51 -4.49 -7.05
CA PRO A 27 -7.66 -5.37 -7.09
C PRO A 27 -7.78 -6.04 -8.46
N CYS A 28 -8.11 -7.33 -8.47
CA CYS A 28 -8.46 -8.08 -9.68
C CYS A 28 -9.80 -7.58 -10.23
N GLY A 29 -9.88 -7.32 -11.54
CA GLY A 29 -11.11 -6.84 -12.20
C GLY A 29 -12.28 -7.83 -12.19
N ASP A 30 -12.04 -9.12 -11.95
CA ASP A 30 -13.08 -10.16 -11.97
C ASP A 30 -13.58 -10.56 -10.58
N CYS A 31 -12.71 -10.56 -9.57
CA CYS A 31 -13.04 -11.10 -8.24
C CYS A 31 -12.66 -10.19 -7.08
N ASP A 32 -12.18 -8.97 -7.34
CA ASP A 32 -11.77 -7.97 -6.35
C ASP A 32 -10.67 -8.40 -5.37
N ALA A 33 -10.07 -9.58 -5.57
CA ALA A 33 -8.94 -10.04 -4.76
C ALA A 33 -7.70 -9.14 -4.97
N GLN A 34 -6.98 -8.86 -3.89
CA GLN A 34 -5.69 -8.15 -3.94
C GLN A 34 -4.64 -9.02 -4.63
N VAL A 35 -4.13 -8.57 -5.77
CA VAL A 35 -3.14 -9.28 -6.59
C VAL A 35 -1.96 -8.37 -6.90
N HIS A 36 -0.79 -8.96 -7.13
CA HIS A 36 0.41 -8.20 -7.46
C HIS A 36 0.31 -7.62 -8.88
N VAL A 37 0.71 -6.36 -9.07
CA VAL A 37 0.63 -5.64 -10.35
C VAL A 37 1.44 -6.28 -11.48
N PHE A 38 2.46 -7.08 -11.11
CA PHE A 38 3.26 -7.87 -12.06
C PHE A 38 2.77 -9.31 -12.24
N ALA A 39 1.62 -9.69 -11.67
CA ALA A 39 1.05 -11.02 -11.88
C ALA A 39 0.34 -11.07 -13.23
N GLU A 40 0.67 -12.06 -14.06
CA GLU A 40 -0.02 -12.33 -15.33
C GLU A 40 -1.40 -12.97 -15.12
N THR A 41 -1.62 -13.58 -13.95
CA THR A 41 -2.85 -14.31 -13.63
C THR A 41 -3.24 -14.12 -12.16
N CYS A 42 -4.53 -13.95 -11.91
CA CYS A 42 -5.07 -13.85 -10.56
C CYS A 42 -4.98 -15.21 -9.86
N ARG A 43 -4.28 -15.25 -8.71
CA ARG A 43 -4.16 -16.46 -7.87
C ARG A 43 -5.48 -16.94 -7.24
N HIS A 44 -6.52 -16.11 -7.24
CA HIS A 44 -7.79 -16.41 -6.60
C HIS A 44 -8.82 -17.00 -7.58
N CYS A 45 -9.01 -16.37 -8.74
CA CYS A 45 -10.00 -16.80 -9.73
C CYS A 45 -9.39 -17.38 -11.02
N GLY A 46 -8.07 -17.22 -11.24
CA GLY A 46 -7.41 -17.65 -12.47
C GLY A 46 -7.59 -16.71 -13.66
N ALA A 47 -8.20 -15.53 -13.48
CA ALA A 47 -8.36 -14.56 -14.56
C ALA A 47 -7.02 -13.99 -15.02
N SER A 48 -6.88 -13.79 -16.33
CA SER A 48 -5.73 -13.11 -16.94
C SER A 48 -5.73 -11.64 -16.54
N LEU A 49 -4.61 -11.14 -16.03
CA LEU A 49 -4.48 -9.74 -15.62
C LEU A 49 -3.72 -8.95 -16.69
N GLU A 50 -4.21 -7.77 -17.04
CA GLU A 50 -3.51 -6.88 -17.95
C GLU A 50 -2.38 -6.16 -17.20
N LEU A 51 -1.13 -6.46 -17.58
CA LEU A 51 0.06 -5.84 -16.99
C LEU A 51 0.16 -4.38 -17.46
N VAL A 52 -0.08 -3.44 -16.55
CA VAL A 52 0.06 -2.01 -16.84
C VAL A 52 1.49 -1.57 -16.47
N ALA A 53 2.37 -1.43 -17.47
CA ALA A 53 3.66 -0.79 -17.27
C ALA A 53 3.45 0.70 -16.93
N SER A 54 3.92 1.14 -15.76
CA SER A 54 3.85 2.53 -15.28
C SER A 54 5.11 3.30 -15.60
#